data_AF-A0A430JRC6-F1
#
_entry.id   AF-A0A430JRC6-F1
#
_cell.length_a   1.000
_cell.length_b   1.000
_cell.length_c   1.000
_cell.angle_alpha   90.00
_cell.angle_beta   90.00
_cell.angle_gamma   90.00
#
_symmetry.space_group_name_H-M   'P 1'
#
loop_
_entity.id
_entity.type
_entity.pdbx_description
1 polymer ?
#
loop_
_entity_poly.entity_id
_entity_poly.type
_entity_poly.pdbx_seq_one_letter_code
_entity_poly.pdbx_strand_id
1 'polypeptide(L)'
;MTDQITPDRQTRLILDTIADLLSQVPDPDDLIGIRSPRPATGSTPLPGSLPHGLDAITDDWETGTVRTADGCREILAEIADEWADKLGYEGIGSRPDGPRHACDWLADHTEHAYQQLDADTWDASVGEIRRVHSIALHLAGQDPAPSGRSCPRDGTRLVRYPLDDGLTDWELCATCGTTYTDETYTDALRAALDTARARDTLIPLTDLPRLGIPANTAKSWIRRGQLKPINIHGTRYIHAGELPERSNDDE
;
A
#
# COMPACT_ATOMS: atom_id res chain seq x y z
N MET A 1 28.69 6.53 -10.98
CA MET A 1 28.40 7.44 -9.84
C MET A 1 26.90 7.57 -9.81
N THR A 2 26.25 6.89 -8.87
CA THR A 2 24.79 6.97 -8.71
C THR A 2 24.52 8.34 -8.09
N ASP A 3 23.94 9.26 -8.86
CA ASP A 3 23.44 10.53 -8.30
C ASP A 3 22.42 10.18 -7.22
N GLN A 4 22.84 10.28 -5.95
CA GLN A 4 21.91 10.15 -4.83
C GLN A 4 21.03 11.39 -4.85
N ILE A 5 19.75 11.19 -5.15
CA ILE A 5 18.73 12.24 -5.08
C ILE A 5 18.69 12.76 -3.64
N THR A 6 18.88 14.06 -3.46
CA THR A 6 18.86 14.71 -2.14
C THR A 6 17.44 14.66 -1.54
N PRO A 7 17.26 14.68 -0.20
CA PRO A 7 15.95 14.56 0.43
C PRO A 7 14.93 15.61 -0.03
N ASP A 8 15.36 16.86 -0.23
CA ASP A 8 14.56 17.94 -0.81
C ASP A 8 14.06 17.60 -2.22
N ARG A 9 14.93 17.09 -3.09
CA ARG A 9 14.54 16.66 -4.45
C ARG A 9 13.57 15.49 -4.42
N GLN A 10 13.72 14.55 -3.48
CA GLN A 10 12.76 13.45 -3.31
C GLN A 10 11.39 13.98 -2.90
N THR A 11 11.32 14.89 -1.93
CA THR A 11 10.06 15.49 -1.48
C THR A 11 9.39 16.28 -2.60
N ARG A 12 10.15 17.07 -3.38
CA ARG A 12 9.62 17.79 -4.54
C ARG A 12 8.99 16.84 -5.57
N LEU A 13 9.68 15.76 -5.93
CA LEU A 13 9.14 14.75 -6.86
C LEU A 13 7.85 14.11 -6.34
N ILE A 14 7.75 13.85 -5.03
CA ILE A 14 6.53 13.33 -4.42
C ILE A 14 5.39 14.36 -4.54
N LEU A 15 5.64 15.64 -4.27
CA LEU A 15 4.64 16.71 -4.40
C LEU A 15 4.16 16.89 -5.84
N ASP A 16 5.07 16.86 -6.82
CA ASP A 16 4.72 16.90 -8.25
C ASP A 16 3.83 15.69 -8.62
N THR A 17 4.17 14.51 -8.11
CA THR A 17 3.37 13.28 -8.33
C THR A 17 1.99 13.38 -7.69
N ILE A 18 1.90 13.93 -6.47
CA ILE A 18 0.61 14.16 -5.80
C ILE A 18 -0.26 15.11 -6.64
N ALA A 19 0.30 16.21 -7.14
CA ALA A 19 -0.45 17.17 -7.96
C ALA A 19 -1.05 16.50 -9.21
N ASP A 20 -0.27 15.67 -9.90
CA ASP A 20 -0.72 14.90 -11.05
C ASP A 20 -1.83 13.90 -10.66
N LEU A 21 -1.61 13.08 -9.63
CA LEU A 21 -2.58 12.09 -9.15
C LEU A 21 -3.92 12.74 -8.77
N LEU A 22 -3.89 13.84 -8.01
CA LEU A 22 -5.10 14.54 -7.58
C LEU A 22 -5.83 15.24 -8.74
N SER A 23 -5.16 15.50 -9.86
CA SER A 23 -5.79 16.02 -11.08
C SER A 23 -6.52 14.92 -11.88
N GLN A 24 -6.12 13.66 -11.71
CA GLN A 24 -6.74 12.49 -12.35
C GLN A 24 -7.96 11.98 -11.59
N VAL A 25 -8.16 12.39 -10.33
CA VAL A 25 -9.34 12.03 -9.54
C VAL A 25 -10.57 12.71 -10.15
N PRO A 26 -11.58 11.96 -10.63
CA PRO A 26 -12.80 12.55 -11.18
C PRO A 26 -13.53 13.38 -10.13
N ASP A 27 -14.12 14.51 -10.56
CA ASP A 27 -14.90 15.36 -9.67
C ASP A 27 -16.08 14.53 -9.10
N PRO A 28 -16.30 14.51 -7.78
CA PRO A 28 -17.45 13.84 -7.20
C PRO A 28 -18.78 14.29 -7.82
N ASP A 29 -18.89 15.55 -8.28
CA ASP A 29 -20.08 16.05 -8.96
C ASP A 29 -20.29 15.42 -10.35
N ASP A 30 -19.21 15.00 -11.02
CA ASP A 30 -19.26 14.26 -12.29
C ASP A 30 -19.68 12.79 -12.11
N LEU A 31 -19.57 12.26 -10.88
CA LEU A 31 -19.90 10.88 -10.53
C LEU A 31 -21.34 10.65 -10.05
N ILE A 32 -22.16 11.71 -9.95
CA ILE A 32 -23.55 11.65 -9.46
C ILE A 32 -24.46 10.78 -10.36
N GLY A 33 -24.02 10.40 -11.56
CA GLY A 33 -24.77 9.53 -12.48
C GLY A 33 -24.67 8.01 -12.25
N ILE A 34 -23.65 7.49 -11.55
CA ILE A 34 -23.40 6.04 -11.48
C ILE A 34 -22.90 5.63 -10.08
N ARG A 35 -23.79 5.67 -9.08
CA ARG A 35 -23.62 4.85 -7.87
C ARG A 35 -24.91 4.07 -7.62
N SER A 36 -24.94 2.84 -8.11
CA SER A 36 -25.87 1.84 -7.56
C SER A 36 -25.57 1.73 -6.06
N PRO A 37 -26.53 2.03 -5.18
CA PRO A 37 -26.31 1.92 -3.75
C PRO A 37 -26.00 0.45 -3.44
N ARG A 38 -24.77 0.19 -2.97
CA ARG A 38 -24.45 -1.11 -2.37
C ARG A 38 -25.35 -1.23 -1.13
N PRO A 39 -26.19 -2.27 -0.99
CA PRO A 39 -27.01 -2.40 0.19
C PRO A 39 -26.10 -2.61 1.40
N ALA A 40 -26.00 -1.59 2.24
CA ALA A 40 -25.35 -1.68 3.55
C ALA A 40 -26.17 -2.68 4.37
N THR A 41 -25.59 -3.83 4.69
CA THR A 41 -26.14 -4.77 5.66
C THR A 41 -26.33 -4.04 6.98
N GLY A 42 -27.57 -3.98 7.47
CA GLY A 42 -28.01 -2.99 8.45
C GLY A 42 -27.32 -3.11 9.81
N SER A 43 -26.54 -2.09 10.14
CA SER A 43 -26.21 -1.73 11.50
C SER A 43 -27.00 -0.47 11.89
N THR A 44 -27.57 -0.48 13.09
CA THR A 44 -28.18 0.70 13.71
C THR A 44 -27.13 1.81 13.84
N PRO A 45 -27.43 3.05 13.45
CA PRO A 45 -26.51 4.17 13.61
C PRO A 45 -26.15 4.37 15.09
N LEU A 46 -24.89 4.72 15.36
CA LEU A 46 -24.48 5.07 16.71
C LEU A 46 -25.14 6.42 17.10
N PRO A 47 -25.42 6.67 18.40
CA PRO A 47 -25.96 7.95 18.82
C PRO A 47 -24.99 9.09 18.44
N GLY A 48 -25.45 10.06 17.66
CA GLY A 48 -24.62 11.15 17.12
C GLY A 48 -24.04 10.90 15.72
N SER A 49 -24.36 9.75 15.11
CA SER A 49 -23.92 9.38 13.78
C SER A 49 -25.08 9.54 12.77
N LEU A 50 -24.77 10.03 11.57
CA LEU A 50 -25.67 10.15 10.45
C LEU A 50 -26.18 8.76 10.02
N PRO A 51 -27.42 8.69 9.52
CA PRO A 51 -28.00 7.45 9.03
C PRO A 51 -27.14 6.78 7.95
N HIS A 52 -27.13 5.45 7.89
CA HIS A 52 -26.49 4.67 6.84
C HIS A 52 -24.95 4.81 6.74
N GLY A 53 -24.29 5.29 7.80
CA GLY A 53 -22.84 5.48 7.79
C GLY A 53 -22.41 6.60 6.85
N LEU A 54 -23.26 7.60 6.61
CA LEU A 54 -22.90 8.81 5.87
C LEU A 54 -21.77 9.59 6.59
N ASP A 55 -21.56 9.36 7.89
CA ASP A 55 -20.38 9.82 8.65
C ASP A 55 -19.07 9.30 8.07
N ALA A 56 -19.09 8.12 7.42
CA ALA A 56 -17.92 7.54 6.78
C ALA A 56 -17.59 8.20 5.42
N ILE A 57 -18.39 9.19 4.98
CA ILE A 57 -18.21 9.93 3.73
C ILE A 57 -17.51 11.27 3.97
N THR A 58 -17.51 11.79 5.20
CA THR A 58 -16.78 13.01 5.55
C THR A 58 -15.32 12.69 5.84
N ASP A 59 -14.42 13.55 5.38
CA ASP A 59 -13.01 13.50 5.77
C ASP A 59 -12.90 13.87 7.26
N ASP A 60 -12.19 13.04 8.02
CA ASP A 60 -11.95 13.28 9.44
C ASP A 60 -10.46 13.16 9.72
N TRP A 61 -9.87 14.33 9.98
CA TRP A 61 -8.47 14.52 10.29
C TRP A 61 -8.08 13.90 11.64
N GLU A 62 -8.93 14.04 12.68
CA GLU A 62 -8.62 13.57 14.03
C GLU A 62 -8.58 12.03 14.10
N THR A 63 -9.30 11.36 13.21
CA THR A 63 -9.28 9.89 13.07
C THR A 63 -8.37 9.38 11.95
N GLY A 64 -7.70 10.28 11.22
CA GLY A 64 -6.75 9.95 10.15
C GLY A 64 -7.40 9.39 8.88
N THR A 65 -8.68 9.70 8.64
CA THR A 65 -9.42 9.21 7.47
C THR A 65 -9.70 10.31 6.47
N VAL A 66 -8.76 10.48 5.55
CA VAL A 66 -8.89 11.32 4.35
C VAL A 66 -9.30 10.41 3.19
N ARG A 67 -10.41 10.74 2.56
CA ARG A 67 -11.09 9.93 1.54
C ARG A 67 -11.39 10.73 0.26
N THR A 68 -11.05 12.01 0.20
CA THR A 68 -11.26 12.87 -0.98
C THR A 68 -9.99 13.60 -1.43
N ALA A 69 -9.98 14.03 -2.69
CA ALA A 69 -8.88 14.83 -3.24
C ALA A 69 -8.80 16.22 -2.60
N ASP A 70 -9.93 16.79 -2.17
CA ASP A 70 -9.95 18.08 -1.47
C ASP A 70 -9.40 17.95 -0.05
N GLY A 71 -9.70 16.86 0.68
CA GLY A 71 -9.08 16.57 1.97
C GLY A 71 -7.55 16.39 1.88
N CYS A 72 -7.04 15.78 0.80
CA CYS A 72 -5.59 15.75 0.54
C CYS A 72 -5.01 17.15 0.35
N ARG A 73 -5.71 18.02 -0.40
CA ARG A 73 -5.29 19.39 -0.64
C ARG A 73 -5.31 20.24 0.63
N GLU A 74 -6.29 20.03 1.52
CA GLU A 74 -6.39 20.72 2.80
C GLU A 74 -5.20 20.40 3.71
N ILE A 75 -4.79 19.13 3.80
CA ILE A 75 -3.59 18.75 4.56
C ILE A 75 -2.34 19.44 4.01
N LEU A 76 -2.17 19.45 2.69
CA LEU A 76 -1.03 20.11 2.08
C LEU A 76 -1.06 21.63 2.32
N ALA A 77 -2.25 22.24 2.37
CA ALA A 77 -2.40 23.64 2.72
C ALA A 77 -1.97 23.94 4.16
N GLU A 78 -2.33 23.08 5.11
CA GLU A 78 -1.90 23.21 6.51
C GLU A 78 -0.36 23.13 6.64
N ILE A 79 0.27 22.18 5.94
CA ILE A 79 1.74 22.08 5.90
C ILE A 79 2.35 23.34 5.28
N ALA A 80 1.76 23.84 4.20
CA ALA A 80 2.23 25.05 3.54
C ALA A 80 2.10 26.29 4.44
N ASP A 81 1.01 26.40 5.21
CA ASP A 81 0.83 27.46 6.20
C ASP A 81 1.85 27.35 7.34
N GLU A 82 2.14 26.15 7.83
CA GLU A 82 3.18 25.92 8.85
C GLU A 82 4.58 26.31 8.33
N TRP A 83 4.92 25.89 7.11
CA TRP A 83 6.17 26.29 6.46
C TRP A 83 6.24 27.79 6.26
N ALA A 84 5.14 28.42 5.83
CA ALA A 84 5.09 29.86 5.64
C ALA A 84 5.32 30.62 6.95
N ASP A 85 4.73 30.17 8.06
CA ASP A 85 4.95 30.74 9.38
C ASP A 85 6.40 30.57 9.84
N LYS A 86 6.94 29.35 9.79
CA LYS A 86 8.30 29.04 10.27
C LYS A 86 9.41 29.65 9.43
N LEU A 87 9.19 29.83 8.13
CA LEU A 87 10.16 30.40 7.20
C LEU A 87 10.01 31.94 7.05
N GLY A 88 9.03 32.55 7.71
CA GLY A 88 8.81 34.00 7.69
C GLY A 88 8.17 34.53 6.40
N TYR A 89 7.41 33.69 5.69
CA TYR A 89 6.59 34.08 4.55
C TYR A 89 5.27 34.71 5.02
N GLU A 90 5.36 35.93 5.56
CA GLU A 90 4.19 36.72 5.97
C GLU A 90 3.78 37.71 4.85
N GLY A 91 2.60 37.51 4.23
CA GLY A 91 2.06 38.45 3.23
C GLY A 91 1.10 37.85 2.20
N ILE A 92 0.28 38.70 1.58
CA ILE A 92 -0.59 38.34 0.43
C ILE A 92 0.31 37.93 -0.74
N GLY A 93 0.13 36.72 -1.28
CA GLY A 93 0.94 36.14 -2.36
C GLY A 93 2.19 35.38 -1.89
N SER A 94 2.45 35.30 -0.58
CA SER A 94 3.55 34.50 0.00
C SER A 94 3.08 33.13 0.52
N ARG A 95 1.77 32.94 0.64
CA ARG A 95 1.09 31.68 1.00
C ARG A 95 0.32 31.14 -0.21
N PRO A 96 0.07 29.83 -0.30
CA PRO A 96 -0.78 29.30 -1.36
C PRO A 96 -2.19 29.89 -1.28
N ASP A 97 -2.75 30.31 -2.42
CA ASP A 97 -4.12 30.83 -2.53
C ASP A 97 -5.14 29.68 -2.45
N GLY A 98 -5.15 28.99 -1.31
CA GLY A 98 -6.03 27.88 -1.00
C GLY A 98 -5.49 26.49 -1.38
N PRO A 99 -6.25 25.43 -1.06
CA PRO A 99 -5.78 24.05 -1.08
C PRO A 99 -5.28 23.55 -2.44
N ARG A 100 -5.83 24.10 -3.54
CA ARG A 100 -5.47 23.70 -4.91
C ARG A 100 -4.06 24.12 -5.33
N HIS A 101 -3.47 25.12 -4.67
CA HIS A 101 -2.13 25.63 -4.98
C HIS A 101 -1.06 25.19 -3.96
N ALA A 102 -1.46 24.40 -2.94
CA ALA A 102 -0.56 23.98 -1.88
C ALA A 102 0.56 23.06 -2.38
N CYS A 103 0.28 22.12 -3.30
CA CYS A 103 1.30 21.26 -3.89
C CYS A 103 2.42 22.06 -4.56
N ASP A 104 2.04 22.98 -5.46
CA ASP A 104 2.98 23.78 -6.24
C ASP A 104 3.83 24.67 -5.32
N TRP A 105 3.17 25.33 -4.35
CA TRP A 105 3.87 26.17 -3.39
C TRP A 105 4.85 25.35 -2.55
N LEU A 106 4.45 24.20 -2.01
CA LEU A 106 5.35 23.33 -1.25
C LEU A 106 6.53 22.86 -2.12
N ALA A 107 6.27 22.45 -3.36
CA ALA A 107 7.28 21.97 -4.29
C ALA A 107 8.35 23.04 -4.57
N ASP A 108 7.93 24.30 -4.72
CA ASP A 108 8.81 25.44 -4.96
C ASP A 108 9.61 25.89 -3.73
N HIS A 109 9.09 25.63 -2.53
CA HIS A 109 9.75 26.01 -1.27
C HIS A 109 10.49 24.86 -0.58
N THR A 110 10.47 23.65 -1.15
CA THR A 110 11.04 22.43 -0.55
C THR A 110 12.54 22.56 -0.24
N GLU A 111 13.34 23.14 -1.15
CA GLU A 111 14.78 23.31 -0.92
C GLU A 111 15.06 24.27 0.25
N HIS A 112 14.32 25.38 0.33
CA HIS A 112 14.47 26.36 1.40
C HIS A 112 14.02 25.76 2.75
N ALA A 113 12.89 25.04 2.75
CA ALA A 113 12.39 24.33 3.91
C ALA A 113 13.41 23.31 4.44
N TYR A 114 14.02 22.50 3.56
CA TYR A 114 15.06 21.54 3.96
C TYR A 114 16.30 22.20 4.58
N GLN A 115 16.64 23.42 4.16
CA GLN A 115 17.81 24.13 4.66
C GLN A 115 17.57 24.89 5.97
N GLN A 116 16.33 25.35 6.22
CA GLN A 116 16.03 26.28 7.32
C GLN A 116 15.12 25.70 8.41
N LEU A 117 14.28 24.70 8.11
CA LEU A 117 13.47 24.05 9.14
C LEU A 117 14.35 23.18 10.04
N ASP A 118 13.94 23.06 11.30
CA ASP A 118 14.50 22.03 12.17
C ASP A 118 14.14 20.63 11.66
N ALA A 119 14.97 19.65 12.02
CA ALA A 119 14.85 18.29 11.51
C ALA A 119 13.51 17.64 11.89
N ASP A 120 12.99 17.90 13.09
CA ASP A 120 11.75 17.30 13.56
C ASP A 120 10.55 17.83 12.77
N THR A 121 10.48 19.14 12.52
CA THR A 121 9.46 19.76 11.67
C THR A 121 9.53 19.25 10.23
N TRP A 122 10.74 19.16 9.67
CA TRP A 122 10.94 18.66 8.32
C TRP A 122 10.48 17.19 8.20
N ASP A 123 10.92 16.33 9.10
CA ASP A 123 10.58 14.90 9.07
C ASP A 123 9.08 14.67 9.28
N ALA A 124 8.44 15.45 10.15
CA ALA A 124 6.99 15.42 10.33
C ALA A 124 6.26 15.84 9.04
N SER A 125 6.66 16.95 8.43
CA SER A 125 6.08 17.45 7.16
C SER A 125 6.22 16.41 6.05
N VAL A 126 7.41 15.83 5.89
CA VAL A 126 7.68 14.79 4.88
C VAL A 126 6.89 13.51 5.17
N GLY A 127 6.71 13.15 6.45
CA GLY A 127 5.86 12.04 6.87
C GLY A 127 4.41 12.21 6.44
N GLU A 128 3.85 13.41 6.61
CA GLU A 128 2.50 13.75 6.17
C GLU A 128 2.38 13.81 4.65
N ILE A 129 3.34 14.43 3.94
CA ILE A 129 3.38 14.45 2.47
C ILE A 129 3.38 13.01 1.90
N ARG A 130 4.16 12.10 2.50
CA ARG A 130 4.17 10.68 2.10
C ARG A 130 2.84 9.98 2.38
N ARG A 131 2.15 10.33 3.46
CA ARG A 131 0.81 9.82 3.75
C ARG A 131 -0.19 10.31 2.69
N VAL A 132 -0.17 11.60 2.37
CA VAL A 132 -0.99 12.18 1.30
C VAL A 132 -0.72 11.52 -0.03
N HIS A 133 0.55 11.25 -0.38
CA HIS A 133 0.91 10.50 -1.58
C HIS A 133 0.27 9.11 -1.64
N SER A 134 0.31 8.36 -0.53
CA SER A 134 -0.35 7.06 -0.46
C SER A 134 -1.86 7.14 -0.67
N ILE A 135 -2.51 8.20 -0.16
CA ILE A 135 -3.95 8.41 -0.32
C ILE A 135 -4.25 8.84 -1.77
N ALA A 136 -3.46 9.74 -2.34
CA ALA A 136 -3.61 10.20 -3.73
C ALA A 136 -3.48 9.04 -4.73
N LEU A 137 -2.53 8.12 -4.53
CA LEU A 137 -2.42 6.89 -5.32
C LEU A 137 -3.71 6.06 -5.24
N HIS A 138 -4.28 5.92 -4.03
CA HIS A 138 -5.53 5.19 -3.84
C HIS A 138 -6.71 5.85 -4.56
N LEU A 139 -6.85 7.16 -4.44
CA LEU A 139 -7.94 7.92 -5.07
C LEU A 139 -7.85 7.92 -6.60
N ALA A 140 -6.65 7.99 -7.15
CA ALA A 140 -6.41 7.90 -8.59
C ALA A 140 -6.53 6.47 -9.14
N GLY A 141 -6.81 5.47 -8.28
CA GLY A 141 -6.84 4.06 -8.68
C GLY A 141 -5.46 3.51 -9.06
N GLN A 142 -4.39 4.21 -8.67
CA GLN A 142 -3.00 3.84 -8.92
C GLN A 142 -2.38 2.96 -7.80
N ASP A 143 -3.18 2.55 -6.81
CA ASP A 143 -2.74 1.69 -5.71
C ASP A 143 -2.36 0.29 -6.22
N PRO A 144 -1.21 -0.28 -5.81
CA PRO A 144 -0.84 -1.63 -6.20
C PRO A 144 -1.89 -2.66 -5.77
N ALA A 145 -2.43 -3.40 -6.74
CA ALA A 145 -3.44 -4.42 -6.51
C ALA A 145 -2.80 -5.70 -5.94
N PRO A 146 -3.31 -6.27 -4.83
CA PRO A 146 -2.75 -7.49 -4.27
C PRO A 146 -2.95 -8.69 -5.21
N SER A 147 -1.88 -9.40 -5.56
CA SER A 147 -1.91 -10.46 -6.59
C SER A 147 -2.48 -11.81 -6.12
N GLY A 148 -2.99 -11.89 -4.89
CA GLY A 148 -3.49 -13.14 -4.29
C GLY A 148 -2.40 -14.16 -3.94
N ARG A 149 -1.15 -13.94 -4.37
CA ARG A 149 0.01 -14.79 -4.11
C ARG A 149 0.92 -14.19 -3.02
N SER A 150 1.73 -15.04 -2.42
CA SER A 150 2.76 -14.67 -1.45
C SER A 150 4.15 -14.87 -2.03
N CYS A 151 5.08 -13.98 -1.68
CA CYS A 151 6.48 -14.06 -2.06
C CYS A 151 7.10 -15.37 -1.55
N PRO A 152 7.74 -16.17 -2.42
CA PRO A 152 8.40 -17.42 -2.00
C PRO A 152 9.55 -17.22 -1.00
N ARG A 153 10.14 -16.01 -0.97
CA ARG A 153 11.31 -15.70 -0.14
C ARG A 153 10.96 -15.25 1.28
N ASP A 154 9.98 -14.36 1.41
CA ASP A 154 9.65 -13.70 2.69
C ASP A 154 8.17 -13.87 3.12
N GLY A 155 7.31 -14.44 2.27
CA GLY A 155 5.90 -14.68 2.56
C GLY A 155 4.99 -13.45 2.42
N THR A 156 5.56 -12.27 2.12
CA THR A 156 4.81 -11.01 1.93
C THR A 156 3.86 -11.15 0.75
N ARG A 157 2.68 -10.54 0.83
CA ARG A 157 1.74 -10.54 -0.28
C ARG A 157 2.33 -9.79 -1.46
N LEU A 158 2.30 -10.42 -2.63
CA LEU A 158 2.75 -9.81 -3.86
C LEU A 158 1.70 -8.80 -4.37
N VAL A 159 2.14 -7.76 -5.06
CA VAL A 159 1.30 -6.71 -5.62
C VAL A 159 1.57 -6.52 -7.11
N ARG A 160 0.57 -6.05 -7.86
CA ARG A 160 0.67 -5.64 -9.26
C ARG A 160 0.44 -4.15 -9.34
N TYR A 161 1.21 -3.48 -10.18
CA TYR A 161 1.05 -2.04 -10.34
C TYR A 161 0.08 -1.76 -11.49
N PRO A 162 -0.79 -0.75 -11.36
CA PRO A 162 -1.53 -0.24 -12.50
C PRO A 162 -0.60 0.51 -13.46
N LEU A 163 -0.81 0.28 -14.74
CA LEU A 163 -0.24 0.95 -15.90
C LEU A 163 -1.41 1.46 -16.77
N ASP A 164 -1.09 2.28 -17.77
CA ASP A 164 -2.09 2.84 -18.70
C ASP A 164 -2.92 1.76 -19.43
N ASP A 165 -2.37 0.56 -19.62
CA ASP A 165 -2.99 -0.57 -20.31
C ASP A 165 -3.57 -1.64 -19.38
N GLY A 166 -3.53 -1.45 -18.06
CA GLY A 166 -4.07 -2.38 -17.07
C GLY A 166 -3.09 -2.67 -15.93
N LEU A 167 -3.23 -3.82 -15.29
CA LEU A 167 -2.27 -4.24 -14.25
C LEU A 167 -1.03 -4.85 -14.90
N THR A 168 0.12 -4.67 -14.27
CA THR A 168 1.37 -5.33 -14.68
C THR A 168 1.20 -6.85 -14.80
N ASP A 169 1.81 -7.42 -15.83
CA ASP A 169 1.91 -8.88 -16.01
C ASP A 169 2.87 -9.55 -15.01
N TRP A 170 3.63 -8.74 -14.29
CA TRP A 170 4.53 -9.16 -13.22
C TRP A 170 4.02 -8.68 -11.87
N GLU A 171 4.47 -9.36 -10.82
CA GLU A 171 4.10 -9.11 -9.43
C GLU A 171 5.35 -8.75 -8.62
N LEU A 172 5.29 -7.74 -7.77
CA LEU A 172 6.41 -7.29 -6.93
C LEU A 172 6.21 -7.70 -5.47
N CYS A 173 7.28 -8.16 -4.83
CA CYS A 173 7.32 -8.19 -3.37
C CYS A 173 7.79 -6.84 -2.82
N ALA A 174 6.93 -6.15 -2.07
CA ALA A 174 7.26 -4.87 -1.44
C ALA A 174 8.40 -4.97 -0.40
N THR A 175 8.65 -6.15 0.18
CA THR A 175 9.66 -6.35 1.22
C THR A 175 11.04 -6.65 0.65
N CYS A 176 11.18 -7.64 -0.23
CA CYS A 176 12.48 -8.00 -0.82
C CYS A 176 12.76 -7.38 -2.20
N GLY A 177 11.79 -6.63 -2.76
CA GLY A 177 11.94 -5.94 -4.06
C GLY A 177 12.02 -6.89 -5.27
N THR A 178 11.75 -8.19 -5.08
CA THR A 178 11.83 -9.16 -6.19
C THR A 178 10.57 -9.11 -7.04
N THR A 179 10.75 -8.99 -8.35
CA THR A 179 9.69 -9.09 -9.36
C THR A 179 9.53 -10.52 -9.84
N TYR A 180 8.29 -10.97 -9.95
CA TYR A 180 7.92 -12.31 -10.36
C TYR A 180 7.00 -12.25 -11.58
N THR A 181 7.37 -12.94 -12.66
CA THR A 181 6.44 -13.36 -13.71
C THR A 181 5.84 -14.71 -13.31
N ASP A 182 4.83 -15.20 -14.02
CA ASP A 182 4.27 -16.54 -13.73
C ASP A 182 5.33 -17.65 -13.79
N GLU A 183 6.25 -17.58 -14.75
CA GLU A 183 7.37 -18.52 -14.90
C GLU A 183 8.35 -18.43 -13.72
N THR A 184 8.88 -17.24 -13.44
CA THR A 184 9.88 -17.07 -12.38
C THR A 184 9.31 -17.28 -10.98
N TYR A 185 8.01 -17.03 -10.80
CA TYR A 185 7.29 -17.38 -9.58
C TYR A 185 7.26 -18.89 -9.36
N THR A 186 6.91 -19.64 -10.42
CA THR A 186 6.80 -21.10 -10.36
C THR A 186 8.16 -21.74 -10.07
N ASP A 187 9.22 -21.25 -10.71
CA ASP A 187 10.58 -21.73 -10.46
C ASP A 187 11.08 -21.39 -9.06
N ALA A 188 10.80 -20.18 -8.56
CA ALA A 188 11.13 -19.79 -7.20
C ALA A 188 10.39 -20.66 -6.16
N LEU A 189 9.12 -21.00 -6.40
CA LEU A 189 8.36 -21.92 -5.56
C LEU A 189 8.96 -23.33 -5.55
N ARG A 190 9.33 -23.86 -6.73
CA ARG A 190 9.98 -25.18 -6.85
C ARG A 190 11.28 -25.20 -6.06
N ALA A 191 12.16 -24.21 -6.28
CA ALA A 191 13.43 -24.11 -5.58
C ALA A 191 13.26 -23.98 -4.05
N ALA A 192 12.25 -23.23 -3.59
CA ALA A 192 11.94 -23.09 -2.17
C ALA A 192 11.48 -24.42 -1.56
N LEU A 193 10.64 -25.17 -2.28
CA LEU A 193 10.16 -26.49 -1.85
C LEU A 193 11.29 -27.53 -1.81
N ASP A 194 12.15 -27.57 -2.83
CA ASP A 194 13.28 -28.50 -2.90
C ASP A 194 14.29 -28.21 -1.79
N THR A 195 14.56 -26.93 -1.53
CA THR A 195 15.43 -26.52 -0.41
C THR A 195 14.85 -26.93 0.94
N ALA A 196 13.54 -26.77 1.11
CA ALA A 196 12.84 -27.20 2.32
C ALA A 196 12.95 -28.71 2.53
N ARG A 197 12.68 -29.51 1.49
CA ARG A 197 12.81 -30.98 1.52
C ARG A 197 14.22 -31.43 1.84
N ALA A 198 15.23 -30.85 1.17
CA ALA A 198 16.62 -31.23 1.35
C ALA A 198 17.13 -31.02 2.79
N ARG A 199 16.53 -30.07 3.53
CA ARG A 199 16.91 -29.77 4.92
C ARG A 199 16.09 -30.54 5.96
N ASP A 200 15.08 -31.30 5.54
CA ASP A 200 14.07 -31.95 6.39
C ASP A 200 13.59 -31.06 7.55
N THR A 201 13.33 -29.79 7.23
CA THR A 201 12.98 -28.79 8.23
C THR A 201 11.53 -28.91 8.65
N LEU A 202 11.26 -28.53 9.90
CA LEU A 202 9.91 -28.28 10.37
C LEU A 202 9.40 -26.95 9.80
N ILE A 203 8.26 -27.00 9.11
CA ILE A 203 7.64 -25.84 8.47
C ILE A 203 6.32 -25.55 9.18
N PRO A 204 6.10 -24.31 9.66
CA PRO A 204 4.80 -23.90 10.18
C PRO A 204 3.70 -24.06 9.11
N LEU A 205 2.52 -24.52 9.49
CA LEU A 205 1.39 -24.60 8.54
C LEU A 205 1.03 -23.24 7.92
N THR A 206 1.28 -22.15 8.65
CA THR A 206 1.09 -20.77 8.19
C THR A 206 2.01 -20.38 7.04
N ASP A 207 3.14 -21.07 6.93
CA ASP A 207 4.20 -20.75 5.98
C ASP A 207 4.06 -21.58 4.69
N LEU A 208 3.18 -22.59 4.65
CA LEU A 208 2.96 -23.42 3.46
C LEU A 208 2.50 -22.64 2.21
N PRO A 209 1.72 -21.56 2.31
CA PRO A 209 1.41 -20.71 1.16
C PRO A 209 2.66 -20.15 0.46
N ARG A 210 3.76 -19.90 1.19
CA ARG A 210 5.04 -19.46 0.59
C ARG A 210 5.71 -20.54 -0.26
N LEU A 211 5.30 -21.80 -0.08
CA LEU A 211 5.74 -22.96 -0.87
C LEU A 211 4.71 -23.35 -1.93
N GLY A 212 3.75 -22.47 -2.21
CA GLY A 212 2.73 -22.70 -3.24
C GLY A 212 1.65 -23.70 -2.81
N ILE A 213 1.53 -23.99 -1.51
CA ILE A 213 0.51 -24.89 -0.96
C ILE A 213 -0.56 -24.05 -0.25
N PRO A 214 -1.74 -23.85 -0.85
CA PRO A 214 -2.82 -23.10 -0.22
C PRO A 214 -3.26 -23.73 1.11
N ALA A 215 -3.68 -22.89 2.05
CA ALA A 215 -4.12 -23.35 3.37
C ALA A 215 -5.25 -24.39 3.31
N ASN A 216 -6.15 -24.29 2.33
CA ASN A 216 -7.23 -25.28 2.14
C ASN A 216 -6.70 -26.63 1.66
N THR A 217 -5.69 -26.63 0.78
CA THR A 217 -5.01 -27.84 0.32
C THR A 217 -4.30 -28.52 1.48
N ALA A 218 -3.54 -27.77 2.29
CA ALA A 218 -2.88 -28.30 3.48
C ALA A 218 -3.90 -28.89 4.48
N LYS A 219 -5.00 -28.18 4.77
CA LYS A 219 -6.09 -28.69 5.61
C LYS A 219 -6.68 -29.99 5.06
N SER A 220 -6.87 -30.07 3.74
CA SER A 220 -7.38 -31.27 3.08
C SER A 220 -6.40 -32.44 3.22
N TRP A 221 -5.10 -32.24 3.04
CA TRP A 221 -4.08 -33.27 3.21
C TRP A 221 -3.98 -33.77 4.64
N ILE A 222 -4.07 -32.88 5.63
CA ILE A 222 -4.13 -33.26 7.04
C ILE A 222 -5.37 -34.10 7.34
N ARG A 223 -6.56 -33.69 6.84
CA ARG A 223 -7.80 -34.47 7.01
C ARG A 223 -7.72 -35.85 6.35
N ARG A 224 -7.00 -35.97 5.24
CA ARG A 224 -6.73 -37.24 4.54
C ARG A 224 -5.60 -38.06 5.17
N GLY A 225 -4.95 -37.57 6.23
CA GLY A 225 -3.83 -38.26 6.89
C GLY A 225 -2.53 -38.26 6.08
N GLN A 226 -2.42 -37.46 5.03
CA GLN A 226 -1.23 -37.34 4.18
C GLN A 226 -0.13 -36.48 4.83
N LEU A 227 -0.52 -35.53 5.68
CA LEU A 227 0.40 -34.72 6.48
C LEU A 227 0.12 -34.97 7.97
N LYS A 228 1.19 -35.12 8.76
CA LYS A 228 1.09 -35.34 10.22
C LYS A 228 1.59 -34.09 10.96
N PRO A 229 0.69 -33.16 11.33
CA PRO A 229 1.12 -31.95 12.00
C PRO A 229 1.63 -32.26 13.42
N ILE A 230 2.80 -31.73 13.74
CA ILE A 230 3.38 -31.73 15.08
C ILE A 230 3.04 -30.39 15.73
N ASN A 231 2.59 -30.39 16.98
CA ASN A 231 2.28 -29.17 17.71
C ASN A 231 3.42 -28.82 18.66
N ILE A 232 4.02 -27.64 18.48
CA ILE A 232 5.09 -27.11 19.32
C ILE A 232 4.67 -25.72 19.76
N HIS A 233 4.50 -25.53 21.08
CA HIS A 233 4.07 -24.26 21.70
C HIS A 233 2.80 -23.63 21.09
N GLY A 234 1.84 -24.45 20.62
CA GLY A 234 0.58 -23.97 20.05
C GLY A 234 0.61 -23.73 18.54
N THR A 235 1.80 -23.76 17.93
CA THR A 235 1.98 -23.68 16.48
C THR A 235 2.07 -25.09 15.89
N ARG A 236 1.37 -25.32 14.79
CA ARG A 236 1.43 -26.60 14.06
C ARG A 236 2.52 -26.53 13.00
N TYR A 237 3.35 -27.56 12.96
CA TYR A 237 4.44 -27.76 12.02
C TYR A 237 4.23 -29.05 11.23
N ILE A 238 4.82 -29.15 10.05
CA ILE A 238 4.98 -30.41 9.32
C ILE A 238 6.45 -30.59 8.95
N HIS A 239 6.88 -31.85 8.79
CA HIS A 239 8.17 -32.13 8.18
C HIS A 239 8.12 -31.84 6.68
N ALA A 240 9.12 -31.14 6.17
CA ALA A 240 9.24 -30.86 4.74
C ALA A 240 9.28 -32.14 3.89
N GLY A 241 9.85 -33.23 4.43
CA GLY A 241 9.88 -34.54 3.78
C GLY A 241 8.50 -35.20 3.60
N GLU A 242 7.47 -34.77 4.34
CA GLU A 242 6.10 -35.28 4.17
C GLU A 242 5.33 -34.57 3.04
N LEU A 243 5.87 -33.49 2.48
CA LEU A 243 5.20 -32.76 1.40
C LEU A 243 5.20 -33.60 0.12
N PRO A 244 4.03 -33.91 -0.47
CA PRO A 244 3.94 -34.75 -1.67
C PRO A 244 4.71 -34.12 -2.83
N GLU A 245 5.57 -34.90 -3.49
CA GLU A 245 6.17 -34.51 -4.76
C GLU A 245 5.04 -34.16 -5.72
N ARG A 246 5.06 -32.94 -6.28
CA ARG A 246 4.13 -32.61 -7.37
C ARG A 246 4.53 -33.51 -8.53
N SER A 247 3.71 -34.51 -8.84
CA SER A 247 3.83 -35.26 -10.09
C SER A 247 3.72 -34.26 -11.25
N ASN A 248 4.64 -34.33 -12.20
CA ASN A 248 4.67 -33.49 -13.40
C ASN A 248 3.53 -33.80 -14.40
N ASP A 249 2.38 -34.29 -13.93
CA ASP A 249 1.36 -34.93 -14.79
C ASP A 249 0.19 -34.03 -15.19
N ASP A 250 0.21 -32.74 -14.87
CA ASP A 250 -0.78 -31.79 -15.38
C ASP A 250 -0.09 -30.79 -16.32
N GLU A 251 0.10 -31.24 -17.56
CA GLU A 251 0.37 -30.46 -18.77
C GLU A 251 -0.95 -30.04 -19.43
#